data_AF-A0A137P5H1-F1
#
_entry.id   AF-A0A137P5H1-F1
#
_cell.length_a   1.000
_cell.length_b   1.000
_cell.length_c   1.000
_cell.angle_alpha   90.00
_cell.angle_beta   90.00
_cell.angle_gamma   90.00
#
_symmetry.space_group_name_H-M   'P 1'
#
loop_
_entity.id
_entity.type
_entity.pdbx_description
1 polymer ?
#
loop_
_entity_poly.entity_id
_entity_poly.type
_entity_poly.pdbx_seq_one_letter_code
_entity_poly.pdbx_strand_id
1 'polypeptide(L)'
;MCPLFSIQSFDKNKAPPTLLFAIYFCAYQFSKEQHVELSEYMEKLAVQNIKKLVRKASVDNVRALIIHTFIAQLGGKLSLAKSLQAHLTRVSYLLGVHLDCSKLCPITHFNRDQVLCAVRNVNLGLSGSNNFSPNYLTEFGKEECDIYSPKWQLPNPSSPIYFENPLENQLYSLCLIEFYKYTVNLIKTIYFPSFSKLEKNTFNRIWHSKVSDLKTNHESILQALNELKTSFADYGANVEPFKTQVKMTYYNAVIDMYEILKHKNESFKPREVSSILDICHELYQVHISASNYNPYFQLYSHIIGFHYLNVYPKCTPTEKVRTKQRLQDLILFMKDKFSSHFSLNYLILKAGYDAINDG
;
A
#
# COMPACT_ATOMS: atom_id res chain seq x y z
N MET A 1 -1.20 0.10 -4.56
CA MET A 1 -0.01 0.87 -5.01
C MET A 1 -0.51 2.03 -5.85
N CYS A 2 0.04 3.23 -5.69
CA CYS A 2 -0.28 4.36 -6.56
C CYS A 2 0.17 4.09 -8.02
N PRO A 3 -0.45 4.71 -9.03
CA PRO A 3 0.01 4.52 -10.40
C PRO A 3 1.45 5.06 -10.52
N LEU A 4 2.32 4.42 -11.31
CA LEU A 4 3.74 4.81 -11.49
C LEU A 4 4.02 5.59 -12.77
N PHE A 5 3.06 5.59 -13.68
CA PHE A 5 3.10 6.30 -14.96
C PHE A 5 1.68 6.69 -15.37
N SER A 6 1.57 7.58 -16.36
CA SER A 6 0.32 7.87 -17.04
C SER A 6 -0.08 6.69 -17.92
N ILE A 7 -1.27 6.12 -17.68
CA ILE A 7 -1.85 5.08 -18.54
C ILE A 7 -2.02 5.62 -19.97
N GLN A 8 -2.45 6.89 -20.09
CA GLN A 8 -2.67 7.54 -21.38
C GLN A 8 -1.41 7.64 -22.25
N SER A 9 -0.21 7.66 -21.67
CA SER A 9 1.06 7.83 -22.42
C SER A 9 1.97 6.60 -22.39
N PHE A 10 1.64 5.58 -21.61
CA PHE A 10 2.47 4.39 -21.49
C PHE A 10 2.38 3.53 -22.77
N ASP A 11 3.52 3.28 -23.39
CA ASP A 11 3.67 2.42 -24.56
C ASP A 11 4.66 1.30 -24.22
N LYS A 12 4.16 0.07 -24.13
CA LYS A 12 4.97 -1.11 -23.79
C LYS A 12 6.10 -1.35 -24.79
N ASN A 13 5.95 -0.94 -26.04
CA ASN A 13 6.95 -1.17 -27.09
C ASN A 13 8.12 -0.18 -27.00
N LYS A 14 7.93 0.94 -26.30
CA LYS A 14 8.95 1.98 -26.08
C LYS A 14 9.56 1.93 -24.68
N ALA A 15 8.94 1.19 -23.77
CA ALA A 15 9.41 1.06 -22.40
C ALA A 15 10.80 0.36 -22.35
N PRO A 16 11.76 0.86 -21.54
CA PRO A 16 13.06 0.21 -21.41
C PRO A 16 12.93 -1.23 -20.90
N PRO A 17 13.79 -2.17 -21.36
CA PRO A 17 13.76 -3.56 -20.91
C PRO A 17 13.85 -3.72 -19.39
N THR A 18 14.59 -2.84 -18.72
CA THR A 18 14.76 -2.87 -17.25
C THR A 18 13.46 -2.58 -16.50
N LEU A 19 12.61 -1.69 -17.04
CA LEU A 19 11.31 -1.36 -16.49
C LEU A 19 10.28 -2.45 -16.80
N LEU A 20 10.21 -2.91 -18.04
CA LEU A 20 9.32 -4.01 -18.45
C LEU A 20 9.59 -5.27 -17.62
N PHE A 21 10.86 -5.62 -17.42
CA PHE A 21 11.21 -6.74 -16.58
C PHE A 21 10.72 -6.57 -15.13
N ALA A 22 10.84 -5.38 -14.55
CA ALA A 22 10.34 -5.12 -13.20
C ALA A 22 8.80 -5.28 -13.12
N ILE A 23 8.07 -4.81 -14.13
CA ILE A 23 6.61 -4.98 -14.23
C ILE A 23 6.25 -6.47 -14.33
N TYR A 24 6.90 -7.22 -15.21
CA TYR A 24 6.64 -8.66 -15.37
C TYR A 24 7.01 -9.46 -14.13
N PHE A 25 8.13 -9.12 -13.47
CA PHE A 25 8.51 -9.74 -12.21
C PHE A 25 7.45 -9.48 -11.13
N CYS A 26 6.96 -8.25 -10.99
CA CYS A 26 5.87 -7.91 -10.08
C CYS A 26 4.61 -8.73 -10.38
N ALA A 27 4.17 -8.76 -11.64
CA ALA A 27 3.01 -9.53 -12.05
C ALA A 27 3.16 -11.03 -11.75
N TYR A 28 4.35 -11.59 -12.01
CA TYR A 28 4.66 -12.99 -11.70
C TYR A 28 4.57 -13.30 -10.20
N GLN A 29 5.05 -12.40 -9.34
CA GLN A 29 4.98 -12.55 -7.88
C GLN A 29 3.54 -12.60 -7.34
N PHE A 30 2.58 -12.05 -8.08
CA PHE A 30 1.14 -12.13 -7.76
C PHE A 30 0.36 -13.12 -8.63
N SER A 31 1.05 -13.92 -9.44
CA SER A 31 0.40 -14.97 -10.23
C SER A 31 0.00 -16.15 -9.34
N LYS A 32 -1.12 -16.82 -9.67
CA LYS A 32 -1.59 -18.01 -8.94
C LYS A 32 -0.69 -19.23 -9.16
N GLU A 33 -0.01 -19.26 -10.31
CA GLU A 33 0.79 -20.40 -10.77
C GLU A 33 2.27 -20.01 -10.78
N GLN A 34 3.00 -20.47 -9.76
CA GLN A 34 4.43 -20.23 -9.61
C GLN A 34 5.17 -21.56 -9.63
N HIS A 35 5.56 -22.00 -10.83
CA HIS A 35 6.45 -23.16 -10.96
C HIS A 35 7.81 -22.87 -10.33
N VAL A 36 8.40 -23.90 -9.71
CA VAL A 36 9.68 -23.77 -8.98
C VAL A 36 10.80 -23.32 -9.91
N GLU A 37 10.97 -23.94 -11.09
CA GLU A 37 12.05 -23.56 -12.01
C GLU A 37 11.89 -22.13 -12.53
N LEU A 38 10.66 -21.73 -12.85
CA LEU A 38 10.36 -20.36 -13.28
C LEU A 38 10.56 -19.35 -12.15
N SER A 39 10.25 -19.72 -10.91
CA SER A 39 10.45 -18.86 -9.73
C SER A 39 11.94 -18.57 -9.54
N GLU A 40 12.77 -19.61 -9.58
CA GLU A 40 14.23 -19.46 -9.50
C GLU A 40 14.79 -18.61 -10.64
N TYR A 41 14.30 -18.83 -11.86
CA TYR A 41 14.71 -18.05 -13.03
C TYR A 41 14.35 -16.56 -12.86
N MET A 42 13.12 -16.27 -12.45
CA MET A 42 12.63 -14.90 -12.26
C MET A 42 13.37 -14.17 -11.13
N GLU A 43 13.69 -14.85 -10.04
CA GLU A 43 14.52 -14.32 -8.95
C GLU A 43 15.95 -14.02 -9.40
N LYS A 44 16.59 -14.94 -10.15
CA LYS A 44 17.93 -14.71 -10.73
C LYS A 44 17.93 -13.50 -11.66
N LEU A 45 16.93 -13.38 -12.53
CA LEU A 45 16.80 -12.22 -13.41
C LEU A 45 16.53 -10.92 -12.64
N ALA A 46 15.73 -10.96 -11.57
CA ALA A 46 15.49 -9.78 -10.74
C ALA A 46 16.76 -9.25 -10.11
N VAL A 47 17.62 -10.12 -9.57
CA VAL A 47 18.93 -9.74 -9.05
C VAL A 47 19.79 -9.09 -10.14
N GLN A 48 19.83 -9.68 -11.34
CA GLN A 48 20.59 -9.10 -12.46
C GLN A 48 20.03 -7.75 -12.90
N ASN A 49 18.71 -7.60 -12.95
CA ASN A 49 18.06 -6.36 -13.33
C ASN A 49 18.35 -5.26 -12.30
N ILE A 50 18.25 -5.54 -11.01
CA ILE A 50 18.62 -4.61 -9.94
C ILE A 50 20.06 -4.14 -10.11
N LYS A 51 21.03 -5.04 -10.39
CA LYS A 51 22.43 -4.67 -10.64
C LYS A 51 22.60 -3.72 -11.83
N LYS A 52 21.74 -3.82 -12.86
CA LYS A 52 21.73 -2.88 -14.01
C LYS A 52 21.10 -1.54 -13.64
N LEU A 53 19.98 -1.57 -12.92
CA LEU A 53 19.23 -0.38 -12.49
C LEU A 53 20.12 0.56 -11.66
N VAL A 54 20.88 0.02 -10.71
CA VAL A 54 21.70 0.83 -9.79
C VAL A 54 22.90 1.53 -10.44
N ARG A 55 23.20 1.21 -11.71
CA ARG A 55 24.35 1.76 -12.44
C ARG A 55 23.99 2.95 -13.33
N LYS A 56 22.72 3.22 -13.59
CA LYS A 56 22.28 4.28 -14.50
C LYS A 56 21.10 5.05 -13.92
N ALA A 57 21.27 6.36 -13.75
CA ALA A 57 20.18 7.24 -13.35
C ALA A 57 19.25 7.51 -14.54
N SER A 58 17.96 7.16 -14.38
CA SER A 58 16.88 7.55 -15.30
C SER A 58 15.54 7.42 -14.58
N VAL A 59 14.52 8.14 -15.04
CA VAL A 59 13.16 8.10 -14.45
C VAL A 59 12.57 6.68 -14.53
N ASP A 60 12.80 5.97 -15.63
CA ASP A 60 12.32 4.59 -15.77
C ASP A 60 13.06 3.62 -14.84
N ASN A 61 14.36 3.84 -14.58
CA ASN A 61 15.08 3.05 -13.58
C ASN A 61 14.58 3.36 -12.15
N VAL A 62 14.19 4.60 -11.84
CA VAL A 62 13.55 4.95 -10.57
C VAL A 62 12.22 4.21 -10.41
N ARG A 63 11.37 4.18 -11.44
CA ARG A 63 10.12 3.40 -11.45
C ARG A 63 10.37 1.90 -11.23
N ALA A 64 11.35 1.34 -11.92
CA ALA A 64 11.72 -0.06 -11.75
C ALA A 64 12.24 -0.34 -10.32
N LEU A 65 13.05 0.56 -9.75
CA LEU A 65 13.51 0.45 -8.36
C LEU A 65 12.36 0.52 -7.36
N ILE A 66 11.34 1.36 -7.59
CA ILE A 66 10.12 1.39 -6.75
C ILE A 66 9.44 0.02 -6.74
N ILE A 67 9.27 -0.61 -7.91
CA ILE A 67 8.65 -1.94 -8.04
C ILE A 67 9.49 -2.99 -7.28
N HIS A 68 10.80 -3.04 -7.52
CA HIS A 68 11.68 -3.99 -6.84
C HIS A 68 11.73 -3.78 -5.33
N THR A 69 11.70 -2.53 -4.88
CA THR A 69 11.66 -2.19 -3.45
C THR A 69 10.38 -2.73 -2.80
N PHE A 70 9.24 -2.51 -3.44
CA PHE A 70 7.95 -3.02 -2.98
C PHE A 70 7.90 -4.55 -2.90
N ILE A 71 8.36 -5.26 -3.94
CA ILE A 71 8.40 -6.73 -3.94
C ILE A 71 9.35 -7.26 -2.87
N ALA A 72 10.54 -6.65 -2.72
CA ALA A 72 11.48 -7.03 -1.68
C ALA A 72 10.89 -6.84 -0.27
N GLN A 73 10.13 -5.76 -0.05
CA GLN A 73 9.43 -5.52 1.20
C GLN A 73 8.39 -6.61 1.49
N LEU A 74 7.53 -6.92 0.52
CA LEU A 74 6.50 -7.94 0.68
C LEU A 74 7.09 -9.33 0.94
N GLY A 75 8.22 -9.65 0.33
CA GLY A 75 8.91 -10.94 0.53
C GLY A 75 9.75 -11.03 1.79
N GLY A 76 9.67 -10.05 2.70
CA GLY A 76 10.47 -10.03 3.92
C GLY A 76 11.97 -9.82 3.69
N LYS A 77 12.40 -9.48 2.46
CA LYS A 77 13.80 -9.19 2.10
C LYS A 77 14.16 -7.75 2.55
N LEU A 78 13.97 -7.44 3.84
CA LEU A 78 14.00 -6.08 4.39
C LEU A 78 15.36 -5.38 4.18
N SER A 79 16.48 -6.11 4.28
CA SER A 79 17.81 -5.54 4.02
C SER A 79 17.97 -5.06 2.57
N LEU A 80 17.46 -5.85 1.62
CA LEU A 80 17.43 -5.46 0.21
C LEU A 80 16.49 -4.28 0.00
N ALA A 81 15.27 -4.33 0.55
CA ALA A 81 14.29 -3.25 0.43
C ALA A 81 14.83 -1.90 0.93
N LYS A 82 15.48 -1.87 2.10
CA LYS A 82 16.14 -0.66 2.64
C LYS A 82 17.30 -0.18 1.77
N SER A 83 18.10 -1.11 1.25
CA SER A 83 19.22 -0.78 0.35
C SER A 83 18.72 -0.14 -0.95
N LEU A 84 17.64 -0.69 -1.52
CA LEU A 84 16.98 -0.16 -2.71
C LEU A 84 16.30 1.18 -2.44
N GLN A 85 15.63 1.35 -1.30
CA GLN A 85 15.04 2.61 -0.86
C GLN A 85 16.09 3.72 -0.77
N ALA A 86 17.22 3.46 -0.10
CA ALA A 86 18.29 4.46 0.01
C ALA A 86 18.86 4.86 -1.36
N HIS A 87 19.05 3.90 -2.26
CA HIS A 87 19.53 4.17 -3.61
C HIS A 87 18.47 4.89 -4.46
N LEU A 88 17.21 4.47 -4.39
CA LEU A 88 16.06 5.11 -5.04
C LEU A 88 16.01 6.60 -4.70
N THR A 89 16.16 6.96 -3.43
CA THR A 89 16.14 8.36 -3.02
C THR A 89 17.32 9.13 -3.60
N ARG A 90 18.55 8.60 -3.53
CA ARG A 90 19.74 9.25 -4.11
C ARG A 90 19.58 9.51 -5.61
N VAL A 91 19.11 8.51 -6.36
CA VAL A 91 18.89 8.65 -7.81
C VAL A 91 17.77 9.66 -8.10
N SER A 92 16.72 9.68 -7.28
CA SER A 92 15.63 10.66 -7.41
C SER A 92 16.13 12.10 -7.21
N TYR A 93 16.97 12.34 -6.20
CA TYR A 93 17.63 13.63 -6.01
C TYR A 93 18.57 13.98 -7.16
N LEU A 94 19.38 13.03 -7.63
CA LEU A 94 20.29 13.23 -8.76
C LEU A 94 19.56 13.63 -10.05
N LEU A 95 18.38 13.06 -10.30
CA LEU A 95 17.52 13.40 -11.43
C LEU A 95 16.70 14.69 -11.22
N GLY A 96 16.87 15.33 -10.07
CA GLY A 96 16.17 16.55 -9.70
C GLY A 96 14.65 16.39 -9.62
N VAL A 97 14.09 15.19 -9.39
CA VAL A 97 12.63 14.96 -9.46
C VAL A 97 11.83 15.78 -8.45
N HIS A 98 12.50 16.33 -7.44
CA HIS A 98 11.96 17.20 -6.41
C HIS A 98 11.93 18.69 -6.82
N LEU A 99 12.62 19.06 -7.90
CA LEU A 99 12.69 20.44 -8.37
C LEU A 99 11.41 20.83 -9.11
N ASP A 100 10.96 22.07 -8.91
CA ASP A 100 9.88 22.67 -9.70
C ASP A 100 10.29 22.70 -11.18
N CYS A 101 9.52 21.98 -11.99
CA CYS A 101 9.76 21.80 -13.41
C CYS A 101 8.58 22.31 -14.24
N SER A 102 7.85 23.33 -13.76
CA SER A 102 6.68 23.94 -14.43
C SER A 102 6.89 24.35 -15.89
N LYS A 103 8.15 24.49 -16.34
CA LYS A 103 8.51 24.77 -17.73
C LYS A 103 8.56 23.53 -18.65
N LEU A 104 8.46 22.32 -18.11
CA LEU A 104 8.41 21.08 -18.90
C LEU A 104 7.04 20.90 -19.54
N CYS A 105 6.95 20.06 -20.57
CA CYS A 105 5.66 19.74 -21.16
C CYS A 105 4.74 19.05 -20.14
N PRO A 106 3.41 19.24 -20.21
CA PRO A 106 2.49 18.80 -19.15
C PRO A 106 2.59 17.31 -18.79
N ILE A 107 2.80 16.44 -19.79
CA ILE A 107 2.94 15.00 -19.54
C ILE A 107 4.25 14.64 -18.83
N THR A 108 5.33 15.37 -19.11
CA THR A 108 6.61 15.15 -18.43
C THR A 108 6.54 15.65 -16.99
N HIS A 109 5.88 16.79 -16.77
CA HIS A 109 5.59 17.30 -15.42
C HIS A 109 4.80 16.27 -14.61
N PHE A 110 3.64 15.84 -15.13
CA PHE A 110 2.79 14.82 -14.51
C PHE A 110 3.57 13.55 -14.12
N ASN A 111 4.37 13.01 -15.06
CA ASN A 111 5.15 11.79 -14.83
C ASN A 111 6.22 11.96 -13.74
N ARG A 112 6.83 13.16 -13.63
CA ARG A 112 7.84 13.44 -12.59
C ARG A 112 7.19 13.54 -11.22
N ASP A 113 6.08 14.27 -11.11
CA ASP A 113 5.34 14.45 -9.86
C ASP A 113 4.83 13.10 -9.33
N GLN A 114 4.34 12.26 -10.23
CA GLN A 114 3.89 10.91 -9.91
C GLN A 114 5.03 10.04 -9.37
N VAL A 115 6.21 10.13 -9.99
CA VAL A 115 7.41 9.43 -9.50
C VAL A 115 7.84 9.98 -8.15
N LEU A 116 7.83 11.30 -7.94
CA LEU A 116 8.14 11.93 -6.66
C LEU A 116 7.17 11.45 -5.56
N CYS A 117 5.87 11.38 -5.85
CA CYS A 117 4.87 10.83 -4.93
C CYS A 117 5.14 9.35 -4.61
N ALA A 118 5.48 8.53 -5.61
CA ALA A 118 5.82 7.13 -5.38
C ALA A 118 7.10 6.97 -4.53
N VAL A 119 8.13 7.79 -4.76
CA VAL A 119 9.36 7.81 -3.95
C VAL A 119 9.05 8.22 -2.51
N ARG A 120 8.17 9.20 -2.30
CA ARG A 120 7.65 9.58 -0.97
C ARG A 120 7.00 8.39 -0.28
N ASN A 121 6.10 7.70 -0.98
CA ASN A 121 5.38 6.57 -0.43
C ASN A 121 6.32 5.43 -0.02
N VAL A 122 7.30 5.10 -0.86
CA VAL A 122 8.32 4.08 -0.52
C VAL A 122 9.13 4.50 0.71
N ASN A 123 9.54 5.76 0.80
CA ASN A 123 10.35 6.23 1.92
C ASN A 123 9.58 6.22 3.24
N LEU A 124 8.31 6.63 3.22
CA LEU A 124 7.45 6.63 4.39
C LEU A 124 7.06 5.21 4.81
N GLY A 125 6.68 4.36 3.85
CA GLY A 125 6.22 3.00 4.11
C GLY A 125 7.28 2.08 4.71
N LEU A 126 8.56 2.20 4.30
CA LEU A 126 9.64 1.35 4.81
C LEU A 126 10.27 1.83 6.11
N SER A 127 10.09 3.11 6.45
CA SER A 127 10.62 3.66 7.70
C SER A 127 9.81 3.22 8.92
N GLY A 128 8.59 2.74 8.69
CA GLY A 128 7.66 2.26 9.73
C GLY A 128 7.28 3.36 10.72
N SER A 129 6.50 2.97 11.74
CA SER A 129 6.13 3.86 12.85
C SER A 129 7.35 4.41 13.59
N ASN A 130 8.44 3.66 13.65
CA ASN A 130 9.59 3.98 14.51
C ASN A 130 10.71 4.80 13.84
N ASN A 131 10.61 5.12 12.53
CA ASN A 131 11.68 5.79 11.78
C ASN A 131 13.06 5.13 12.01
N PHE A 132 13.13 3.80 12.05
CA PHE A 132 14.39 3.07 12.25
C PHE A 132 15.35 3.19 11.05
N SER A 133 14.92 3.83 9.97
CA SER A 133 15.76 4.24 8.85
C SER A 133 15.76 5.76 8.74
N PRO A 134 16.89 6.36 8.30
CA PRO A 134 16.92 7.77 7.97
C PRO A 134 15.77 8.10 7.00
N ASN A 135 14.98 9.13 7.30
CA ASN A 135 14.11 9.69 6.28
C ASN A 135 15.01 10.38 5.26
N TYR A 136 15.10 9.79 4.07
CA TYR A 136 15.96 10.30 3.01
C TYR A 136 15.32 11.47 2.24
N LEU A 137 14.07 11.81 2.53
CA LEU A 137 13.37 12.93 1.90
C LEU A 137 13.36 14.14 2.84
N THR A 138 13.95 15.22 2.37
CA THR A 138 14.06 16.49 3.10
C THR A 138 12.81 17.36 2.95
N GLU A 139 12.01 17.19 1.88
CA GLU A 139 11.00 18.17 1.50
C GLU A 139 9.68 17.54 1.00
N PHE A 140 8.57 17.96 1.62
CA PHE A 140 7.26 17.91 1.01
C PHE A 140 7.12 19.20 0.19
N GLY A 141 7.19 19.08 -1.13
CA GLY A 141 7.02 20.20 -2.07
C GLY A 141 5.61 20.80 -1.98
N LYS A 142 5.33 21.79 -2.82
CA LYS A 142 3.99 22.41 -2.91
C LYS A 142 2.95 21.36 -3.34
N GLU A 143 1.69 21.58 -2.95
CA GLU A 143 0.59 20.73 -3.43
C GLU A 143 0.41 20.94 -4.94
N GLU A 144 0.61 19.88 -5.71
CA GLU A 144 0.51 19.89 -7.16
C GLU A 144 -0.93 19.49 -7.56
N CYS A 145 -1.73 20.44 -8.05
CA CYS A 145 -3.13 20.21 -8.42
C CYS A 145 -3.29 19.36 -9.70
N ASP A 146 -2.32 19.38 -10.61
CA ASP A 146 -2.45 18.79 -11.95
C ASP A 146 -2.27 17.26 -12.01
N ILE A 147 -1.72 16.65 -10.95
CA ILE A 147 -1.51 15.20 -10.88
C ILE A 147 -2.80 14.40 -10.72
N TYR A 148 -3.92 15.09 -10.51
CA TYR A 148 -5.22 14.49 -10.31
C TYR A 148 -6.16 14.66 -11.51
N SER A 149 -5.62 15.03 -12.68
CA SER A 149 -6.44 15.09 -13.89
C SER A 149 -6.70 13.68 -14.45
N PRO A 150 -7.98 13.27 -14.63
CA PRO A 150 -8.33 11.95 -15.18
C PRO A 150 -7.74 11.69 -16.57
N LYS A 151 -7.57 12.73 -17.40
CA LYS A 151 -7.01 12.58 -18.75
C LYS A 151 -5.66 11.83 -18.81
N TRP A 152 -4.87 11.89 -17.74
CA TRP A 152 -3.57 11.21 -17.69
C TRP A 152 -3.68 9.71 -17.40
N GLN A 153 -4.79 9.31 -16.79
CA GLN A 153 -5.08 7.93 -16.40
C GLN A 153 -6.17 7.30 -17.26
N LEU A 154 -6.64 8.00 -18.30
CA LEU A 154 -7.55 7.46 -19.29
C LEU A 154 -6.84 6.36 -20.10
N PRO A 155 -7.39 5.13 -20.14
CA PRO A 155 -6.94 4.12 -21.07
C PRO A 155 -6.97 4.55 -22.53
N ASN A 156 -5.94 4.18 -23.28
CA ASN A 156 -5.89 4.28 -24.73
C ASN A 156 -5.73 2.88 -25.35
N PRO A 157 -5.99 2.67 -26.65
CA PRO A 157 -5.91 1.34 -27.28
C PRO A 157 -4.53 0.65 -27.23
N SER A 158 -3.46 1.39 -26.96
CA SER A 158 -2.10 0.83 -26.78
C SER A 158 -1.82 0.43 -25.32
N SER A 159 -2.68 0.82 -24.38
CA SER A 159 -2.59 0.47 -22.96
C SER A 159 -2.92 -1.02 -22.75
N PRO A 160 -2.19 -1.71 -21.86
CA PRO A 160 -2.56 -3.07 -21.43
C PRO A 160 -3.88 -3.12 -20.64
N ILE A 161 -4.36 -1.97 -20.17
CA ILE A 161 -5.62 -1.81 -19.46
C ILE A 161 -6.46 -0.88 -20.34
N TYR A 162 -7.14 -1.44 -21.35
CA TYR A 162 -8.04 -0.76 -22.28
C TYR A 162 -9.34 -1.54 -22.39
N PHE A 163 -10.45 -0.83 -22.29
CA PHE A 163 -11.80 -1.36 -22.46
C PHE A 163 -12.35 -0.90 -23.81
N GLU A 164 -13.11 -1.74 -24.50
CA GLU A 164 -13.72 -1.36 -25.78
C GLU A 164 -14.73 -0.21 -25.59
N ASN A 165 -15.40 -0.16 -24.44
CA ASN A 165 -16.36 0.89 -24.14
C ASN A 165 -15.68 2.16 -23.58
N PRO A 166 -15.88 3.34 -24.22
CA PRO A 166 -15.31 4.60 -23.74
C PRO A 166 -15.76 5.01 -22.33
N LEU A 167 -17.00 4.71 -21.93
CA LEU A 167 -17.53 5.04 -20.60
C LEU A 167 -16.84 4.21 -19.51
N GLU A 168 -16.50 2.96 -19.82
CA GLU A 168 -15.76 2.10 -18.88
C GLU A 168 -14.33 2.62 -18.66
N ASN A 169 -13.65 3.03 -19.74
CA ASN A 169 -12.34 3.70 -19.66
C ASN A 169 -12.41 4.98 -18.82
N GLN A 170 -13.45 5.79 -19.01
CA GLN A 170 -13.68 7.02 -18.26
C GLN A 170 -13.92 6.74 -16.77
N LEU A 171 -14.81 5.80 -16.44
CA LEU A 171 -15.09 5.41 -15.06
C LEU A 171 -13.82 4.90 -14.36
N TYR A 172 -13.07 4.01 -15.02
CA TYR A 172 -11.82 3.47 -14.49
C TYR A 172 -10.84 4.60 -14.14
N SER A 173 -10.68 5.56 -15.06
CA SER A 173 -9.81 6.71 -14.85
C SER A 173 -10.27 7.58 -13.68
N LEU A 174 -11.57 7.82 -13.52
CA LEU A 174 -12.12 8.61 -12.42
C LEU A 174 -11.89 7.90 -11.08
N CYS A 175 -12.23 6.62 -10.98
CA CYS A 175 -12.00 5.83 -9.77
C CYS A 175 -10.52 5.77 -9.38
N LEU A 176 -9.62 5.61 -10.35
CA LEU A 176 -8.18 5.56 -10.09
C LEU A 176 -7.64 6.89 -9.56
N ILE A 177 -8.10 8.02 -10.11
CA ILE A 177 -7.71 9.34 -9.62
C ILE A 177 -8.23 9.60 -8.22
N GLU A 178 -9.49 9.28 -7.94
CA GLU A 178 -10.06 9.46 -6.59
C GLU A 178 -9.33 8.58 -5.56
N PHE A 179 -9.03 7.33 -5.92
CA PHE A 179 -8.22 6.44 -5.09
C PHE A 179 -6.79 6.97 -4.88
N TYR A 180 -6.19 7.56 -5.92
CA TYR A 180 -4.85 8.13 -5.83
C TYR A 180 -4.80 9.35 -4.90
N LYS A 181 -5.74 10.29 -5.05
CA LYS A 181 -5.93 11.43 -4.12
C LYS A 181 -6.05 10.95 -2.68
N TYR A 182 -6.94 9.98 -2.45
CA TYR A 182 -7.15 9.38 -1.14
C TYR A 182 -5.85 8.79 -0.56
N THR A 183 -5.11 8.03 -1.35
CA THR A 183 -3.86 7.39 -0.89
C THR A 183 -2.79 8.43 -0.52
N VAL A 184 -2.64 9.49 -1.33
CA VAL A 184 -1.69 10.58 -1.04
C VAL A 184 -2.08 11.31 0.26
N ASN A 185 -3.36 11.64 0.43
CA ASN A 185 -3.86 12.29 1.64
C ASN A 185 -3.69 11.40 2.87
N LEU A 186 -4.02 10.11 2.76
CA LEU A 186 -3.83 9.15 3.84
C LEU A 186 -2.37 9.08 4.28
N ILE A 187 -1.43 9.01 3.35
CA ILE A 187 0.01 8.94 3.66
C ILE A 187 0.48 10.23 4.36
N LYS A 188 0.03 11.40 3.90
CA LYS A 188 0.29 12.68 4.59
C LYS A 188 -0.29 12.69 6.01
N THR A 189 -1.51 12.18 6.20
CA THR A 189 -2.18 12.15 7.50
C THR A 189 -1.48 11.21 8.49
N ILE A 190 -1.09 10.00 8.07
CA ILE A 190 -0.39 9.06 8.96
C ILE A 190 1.06 9.46 9.24
N TYR A 191 1.66 10.30 8.37
CA TYR A 191 3.02 10.77 8.59
C TYR A 191 3.10 11.57 9.90
N PHE A 192 3.81 11.00 10.87
CA PHE A 192 3.95 11.56 12.22
C PHE A 192 5.41 11.49 12.69
N PRO A 193 6.32 12.27 12.06
CA PRO A 193 7.73 12.21 12.37
C PRO A 193 8.00 12.69 13.79
N SER A 194 9.01 12.10 14.43
CA SER A 194 9.47 12.50 15.78
C SER A 194 8.38 12.52 16.87
N PHE A 195 7.30 11.74 16.71
CA PHE A 195 6.21 11.67 17.70
C PHE A 195 6.71 11.30 19.11
N SER A 196 7.80 10.56 19.21
CA SER A 196 8.45 10.18 20.46
C SER A 196 8.91 11.39 21.29
N LYS A 197 9.32 12.49 20.63
CA LYS A 197 9.79 13.73 21.26
C LYS A 197 8.68 14.62 21.81
N LEU A 198 7.42 14.36 21.47
CA LEU A 198 6.30 15.17 21.92
C LEU A 198 5.92 14.85 23.36
N GLU A 199 5.45 15.85 24.11
CA GLU A 199 4.81 15.62 25.41
C GLU A 199 3.54 14.76 25.24
N LYS A 200 3.21 13.90 26.21
CA LYS A 200 2.12 12.91 26.12
C LYS A 200 0.77 13.53 25.76
N ASN A 201 0.40 14.65 26.39
CA ASN A 201 -0.87 15.32 26.12
C ASN A 201 -0.93 15.91 24.70
N THR A 202 0.15 16.58 24.30
CA THR A 202 0.31 17.13 22.94
C THR A 202 0.26 16.03 21.89
N PHE A 203 0.95 14.91 22.11
CA PHE A 203 0.89 13.74 21.25
C PHE A 203 -0.53 13.20 21.11
N ASN A 204 -1.23 12.94 22.22
CA ASN A 204 -2.57 12.36 22.19
C ASN A 204 -3.56 13.27 21.44
N ARG A 205 -3.45 14.60 21.60
CA ARG A 205 -4.26 15.57 20.86
C ARG A 205 -4.03 15.48 19.36
N ILE A 206 -2.77 15.47 18.93
CA ILE A 206 -2.42 15.36 17.49
C ILE A 206 -2.85 14.00 16.93
N TRP A 207 -2.63 12.93 17.69
CA TRP A 207 -3.04 11.58 17.32
C TRP A 207 -4.55 11.50 17.08
N HIS A 208 -5.36 12.01 18.01
CA HIS A 208 -6.82 12.05 17.86
C HIS A 208 -7.26 12.87 16.65
N SER A 209 -6.64 14.02 16.41
CA SER A 209 -6.89 14.83 15.20
C SER A 209 -6.62 14.01 13.93
N LYS A 210 -5.44 13.38 13.83
CA LYS A 210 -5.07 12.58 12.66
C LYS A 210 -6.02 11.39 12.43
N VAL A 211 -6.43 10.68 13.47
CA VAL A 211 -7.40 9.57 13.34
C VAL A 211 -8.77 10.09 12.90
N SER A 212 -9.19 11.26 13.39
CA SER A 212 -10.41 11.92 12.90
C SER A 212 -10.29 12.30 11.42
N ASP A 213 -9.16 12.87 11.00
CA ASP A 213 -8.91 13.24 9.61
C ASP A 213 -8.92 12.01 8.70
N LEU A 214 -8.35 10.89 9.14
CA LEU A 214 -8.42 9.61 8.40
C LEU A 214 -9.87 9.17 8.18
N LYS A 215 -10.72 9.29 9.19
CA LYS A 215 -12.14 8.94 9.10
C LYS A 215 -12.87 9.85 8.12
N THR A 216 -12.71 11.17 8.25
CA THR A 216 -13.32 12.14 7.32
C THR A 216 -12.89 11.88 5.88
N ASN A 217 -11.58 11.66 5.65
CA ASN A 217 -11.05 11.35 4.33
C ASN A 217 -11.63 10.04 3.77
N HIS A 218 -11.79 9.02 4.62
CA HIS A 218 -12.38 7.73 4.24
C HIS A 218 -13.85 7.84 3.84
N GLU A 219 -14.64 8.58 4.62
CA GLU A 219 -16.07 8.80 4.32
C GLU A 219 -16.24 9.59 3.02
N SER A 220 -15.43 10.63 2.82
CA SER A 220 -15.44 11.45 1.61
C SER A 220 -15.14 10.65 0.34
N ILE A 221 -14.10 9.80 0.34
CA ILE A 221 -13.80 8.97 -0.84
C ILE A 221 -14.88 7.92 -1.10
N LEU A 222 -15.47 7.31 -0.06
CA LEU A 222 -16.54 6.34 -0.23
C LEU A 222 -17.80 7.00 -0.82
N GLN A 223 -18.09 8.24 -0.41
CA GLN A 223 -19.16 9.03 -1.02
C GLN A 223 -18.88 9.27 -2.50
N ALA A 224 -17.70 9.79 -2.86
CA ALA A 224 -17.33 10.05 -4.25
C ALA A 224 -17.41 8.78 -5.13
N LEU A 225 -16.96 7.63 -4.61
CA LEU A 225 -17.09 6.35 -5.32
C LEU A 225 -18.56 5.91 -5.47
N ASN A 226 -19.42 6.13 -4.47
CA ASN A 226 -20.84 5.81 -4.59
C ASN A 226 -21.57 6.73 -5.59
N GLU A 227 -21.17 8.00 -5.67
CA GLU A 227 -21.65 8.93 -6.69
C GLU A 227 -21.26 8.45 -8.10
N LEU A 228 -19.98 8.08 -8.31
CA LEU A 228 -19.52 7.49 -9.58
C LEU A 228 -20.26 6.19 -9.92
N LYS A 229 -20.50 5.32 -8.93
CA LYS A 229 -21.30 4.09 -9.13
C LYS A 229 -22.71 4.39 -9.62
N THR A 230 -23.32 5.49 -9.14
CA THR A 230 -24.66 5.90 -9.54
C THR A 230 -24.65 6.56 -10.93
N SER A 231 -23.66 7.41 -11.21
CA SER A 231 -23.51 8.08 -12.51
C SER A 231 -23.17 7.14 -13.66
N PHE A 232 -22.52 6.01 -13.37
CA PHE A 232 -22.16 4.98 -14.35
C PHE A 232 -22.85 3.65 -14.01
N ALA A 233 -24.20 3.67 -13.93
CA ALA A 233 -24.99 2.54 -13.46
C ALA A 233 -24.65 1.20 -14.15
N ASP A 234 -24.47 1.22 -15.48
CA ASP A 234 -24.14 0.03 -16.28
C ASP A 234 -22.78 -0.58 -15.92
N TYR A 235 -21.86 0.22 -15.39
CA TYR A 235 -20.51 -0.19 -14.98
C TYR A 235 -20.32 -0.09 -13.46
N GLY A 236 -21.39 0.04 -12.69
CA GLY A 236 -21.32 0.30 -11.24
C GLY A 236 -20.58 -0.80 -10.47
N ALA A 237 -20.55 -2.03 -10.98
CA ALA A 237 -19.77 -3.13 -10.41
C ALA A 237 -18.25 -2.88 -10.45
N ASN A 238 -17.76 -2.15 -11.45
CA ASN A 238 -16.33 -1.84 -11.62
C ASN A 238 -15.79 -0.90 -10.53
N VAL A 239 -16.67 -0.24 -9.76
CA VAL A 239 -16.32 0.62 -8.63
C VAL A 239 -15.99 -0.18 -7.36
N GLU A 240 -16.59 -1.37 -7.19
CA GLU A 240 -16.46 -2.16 -5.95
C GLU A 240 -15.03 -2.60 -5.61
N PRO A 241 -14.17 -2.96 -6.58
CA PRO A 241 -12.74 -3.16 -6.34
C PRO A 241 -12.06 -1.97 -5.65
N PHE A 242 -12.35 -0.74 -6.09
CA PHE A 242 -11.78 0.47 -5.50
C PHE A 242 -12.32 0.71 -4.08
N LYS A 243 -13.63 0.52 -3.86
CA LYS A 243 -14.23 0.64 -2.53
C LYS A 243 -13.62 -0.36 -1.54
N THR A 244 -13.40 -1.59 -1.98
CA THR A 244 -12.74 -2.62 -1.18
C THR A 244 -11.32 -2.20 -0.80
N GLN A 245 -10.52 -1.73 -1.76
CA GLN A 245 -9.16 -1.25 -1.50
C GLN A 245 -9.11 -0.03 -0.57
N VAL A 246 -10.03 0.92 -0.73
CA VAL A 246 -10.17 2.08 0.16
C VAL A 246 -10.42 1.63 1.59
N LYS A 247 -11.40 0.74 1.81
CA LYS A 247 -11.71 0.22 3.15
C LYS A 247 -10.53 -0.52 3.77
N MET A 248 -9.89 -1.42 3.02
CA MET A 248 -8.70 -2.13 3.51
C MET A 248 -7.57 -1.18 3.91
N THR A 249 -7.30 -0.17 3.06
CA THR A 249 -6.25 0.81 3.30
C THR A 249 -6.57 1.71 4.50
N TYR A 250 -7.83 2.11 4.67
CA TYR A 250 -8.29 2.87 5.84
C TYR A 250 -8.04 2.12 7.14
N TYR A 251 -8.58 0.89 7.28
CA TYR A 251 -8.44 0.16 8.52
C TYR A 251 -6.98 -0.20 8.83
N ASN A 252 -6.19 -0.50 7.79
CA ASN A 252 -4.75 -0.68 7.95
C ASN A 252 -4.06 0.57 8.51
N ALA A 253 -4.37 1.74 7.94
CA ALA A 253 -3.81 3.01 8.40
C ALA A 253 -4.22 3.33 9.85
N VAL A 254 -5.46 3.03 10.24
CA VAL A 254 -5.91 3.19 11.63
C VAL A 254 -5.14 2.25 12.56
N ILE A 255 -4.95 0.99 12.17
CA ILE A 255 -4.13 0.02 12.92
C ILE A 255 -2.69 0.55 13.10
N ASP A 256 -2.07 1.05 12.03
CA ASP A 256 -0.72 1.65 12.09
C ASP A 256 -0.68 2.83 13.09
N MET A 257 -1.72 3.67 13.10
CA MET A 257 -1.84 4.76 14.07
C MET A 257 -1.96 4.23 15.51
N TYR A 258 -2.68 3.14 15.75
CA TYR A 258 -2.74 2.52 17.08
C TYR A 258 -1.39 1.95 17.52
N GLU A 259 -0.56 1.42 16.63
CA GLU A 259 0.80 1.01 17.00
C GLU A 259 1.67 2.23 17.39
N ILE A 260 1.52 3.37 16.71
CA ILE A 260 2.17 4.63 17.13
C ILE A 260 1.70 5.05 18.54
N LEU A 261 0.39 4.93 18.82
CA LEU A 261 -0.18 5.20 20.14
C LEU A 261 0.40 4.28 21.23
N LYS A 262 0.48 2.97 20.94
CA LYS A 262 1.07 1.96 21.82
C LYS A 262 2.52 2.29 22.14
N HIS A 263 3.31 2.65 21.14
CA HIS A 263 4.71 3.03 21.34
C HIS A 263 4.86 4.25 22.24
N LYS A 264 3.95 5.23 22.15
CA LYS A 264 4.03 6.43 22.98
C LYS A 264 3.51 6.24 24.40
N ASN A 265 2.47 5.42 24.57
CA ASN A 265 1.80 5.23 25.86
C ASN A 265 2.20 3.93 26.58
N GLU A 266 3.09 3.13 25.99
CA GLU A 266 3.60 1.81 26.44
C GLU A 266 2.54 0.70 26.50
N SER A 267 1.30 1.05 26.85
CA SER A 267 0.16 0.15 26.94
C SER A 267 -1.12 0.82 26.43
N PHE A 268 -2.09 -0.01 26.06
CA PHE A 268 -3.42 0.43 25.68
C PHE A 268 -4.34 0.47 26.90
N LYS A 269 -5.19 1.49 26.96
CA LYS A 269 -6.36 1.51 27.83
C LYS A 269 -7.39 0.49 27.35
N PRO A 270 -8.29 -0.01 28.21
CA PRO A 270 -9.34 -0.96 27.80
C PRO A 270 -10.17 -0.47 26.61
N ARG A 271 -10.54 0.82 26.59
CA ARG A 271 -11.27 1.43 25.45
C ARG A 271 -10.47 1.38 24.14
N GLU A 272 -9.15 1.55 24.21
CA GLU A 272 -8.27 1.52 23.05
C GLU A 272 -8.11 0.07 22.54
N VAL A 273 -8.07 -0.91 23.46
CA VAL A 273 -8.11 -2.35 23.15
C VAL A 273 -9.39 -2.71 22.38
N SER A 274 -10.56 -2.33 22.88
CA SER A 274 -11.82 -2.60 22.17
C SER A 274 -11.87 -1.90 20.81
N SER A 275 -11.38 -0.66 20.73
CA SER A 275 -11.37 0.10 19.46
C SER A 275 -10.49 -0.57 18.39
N ILE A 276 -9.28 -1.02 18.73
CA ILE A 276 -8.41 -1.70 17.75
C ILE A 276 -8.98 -3.07 17.34
N LEU A 277 -9.65 -3.78 18.25
CA LEU A 277 -10.35 -5.04 17.92
C LEU A 277 -11.48 -4.81 16.94
N ASP A 278 -12.31 -3.78 17.16
CA ASP A 278 -13.39 -3.42 16.24
C ASP A 278 -12.84 -3.11 14.85
N ILE A 279 -11.75 -2.32 14.76
CA ILE A 279 -11.08 -2.03 13.49
C ILE A 279 -10.53 -3.31 12.83
N CYS A 280 -9.93 -4.22 13.60
CA CYS A 280 -9.46 -5.51 13.07
C CYS A 280 -10.62 -6.38 12.58
N HIS A 281 -11.76 -6.38 13.28
CA HIS A 281 -12.96 -7.09 12.86
C HIS A 281 -13.56 -6.52 11.57
N GLU A 282 -13.62 -5.20 11.42
CA GLU A 282 -14.06 -4.56 10.19
C GLU A 282 -13.12 -4.88 9.02
N LEU A 283 -11.81 -4.78 9.23
CA LEU A 283 -10.81 -5.16 8.22
C LEU A 283 -10.95 -6.64 7.83
N TYR A 284 -11.16 -7.53 8.80
CA TYR A 284 -11.45 -8.94 8.55
C TYR A 284 -12.69 -9.12 7.67
N GLN A 285 -13.81 -8.45 7.98
CA GLN A 285 -15.04 -8.58 7.18
C GLN A 285 -14.83 -8.12 5.75
N VAL A 286 -14.20 -6.96 5.55
CA VAL A 286 -13.88 -6.46 4.20
C VAL A 286 -12.95 -7.43 3.46
N HIS A 287 -12.00 -8.03 4.18
CA HIS A 287 -11.03 -8.95 3.62
C HIS A 287 -11.66 -10.26 3.13
N ILE A 288 -12.50 -10.90 3.94
CA ILE A 288 -13.12 -12.18 3.56
C ILE A 288 -14.23 -12.04 2.51
N SER A 289 -14.89 -10.88 2.46
CA SER A 289 -15.98 -10.59 1.51
C SER A 289 -15.51 -10.03 0.17
N ALA A 290 -14.21 -9.79 0.00
CA ALA A 290 -13.65 -9.27 -1.24
C ALA A 290 -13.82 -10.28 -2.40
N SER A 291 -14.68 -9.94 -3.37
CA SER A 291 -14.95 -10.76 -4.55
C SER A 291 -13.74 -10.92 -5.48
N ASN A 292 -12.84 -9.94 -5.49
CA ASN A 292 -11.64 -9.87 -6.31
C ASN A 292 -10.37 -10.13 -5.49
N TYR A 293 -10.32 -11.27 -4.80
CA TYR A 293 -9.17 -11.62 -3.99
C TYR A 293 -7.85 -11.56 -4.78
N ASN A 294 -6.94 -10.72 -4.30
CA ASN A 294 -5.58 -10.58 -4.82
C ASN A 294 -4.60 -11.19 -3.81
N PRO A 295 -3.53 -11.92 -4.21
CA PRO A 295 -2.55 -12.43 -3.25
C PRO A 295 -1.91 -11.35 -2.36
N TYR A 296 -1.86 -10.09 -2.81
CA TYR A 296 -1.51 -8.94 -1.98
C TYR A 296 -2.38 -8.82 -0.72
N PHE A 297 -3.64 -9.24 -0.78
CA PHE A 297 -4.54 -9.16 0.36
C PHE A 297 -4.12 -10.08 1.52
N GLN A 298 -3.26 -11.08 1.28
CA GLN A 298 -2.67 -11.86 2.37
C GLN A 298 -1.92 -11.00 3.37
N LEU A 299 -1.32 -9.89 2.95
CA LEU A 299 -0.69 -8.96 3.87
C LEU A 299 -1.68 -8.50 4.95
N TYR A 300 -2.91 -8.17 4.58
CA TYR A 300 -3.94 -7.79 5.54
C TYR A 300 -4.32 -8.94 6.49
N SER A 301 -4.32 -10.19 6.00
CA SER A 301 -4.55 -11.35 6.88
C SER A 301 -3.48 -11.43 7.98
N HIS A 302 -2.21 -11.24 7.63
CA HIS A 302 -1.13 -11.24 8.61
C HIS A 302 -1.25 -10.07 9.58
N ILE A 303 -1.60 -8.88 9.10
CA ILE A 303 -1.81 -7.70 9.94
C ILE A 303 -2.94 -7.98 10.94
N ILE A 304 -4.14 -8.36 10.48
CA ILE A 304 -5.27 -8.73 11.35
C ILE A 304 -4.83 -9.78 12.38
N GLY A 305 -4.19 -10.86 11.92
CA GLY A 305 -3.81 -11.98 12.75
C GLY A 305 -2.81 -11.61 13.83
N PHE A 306 -1.75 -10.89 13.48
CA PHE A 306 -0.74 -10.44 14.45
C PHE A 306 -1.30 -9.42 15.44
N HIS A 307 -2.22 -8.54 15.03
CA HIS A 307 -2.89 -7.64 15.97
C HIS A 307 -3.82 -8.40 16.91
N TYR A 308 -4.56 -9.41 16.43
CA TYR A 308 -5.33 -10.29 17.31
C TYR A 308 -4.44 -10.96 18.35
N LEU A 309 -3.32 -11.57 17.95
CA LEU A 309 -2.38 -12.19 18.90
C LEU A 309 -1.82 -11.20 19.93
N ASN A 310 -1.40 -10.01 19.48
CA ASN A 310 -0.81 -8.96 20.32
C ASN A 310 -1.82 -8.37 21.33
N VAL A 311 -3.11 -8.28 20.95
CA VAL A 311 -4.15 -7.69 21.79
C VAL A 311 -4.88 -8.72 22.65
N TYR A 312 -4.91 -9.99 22.24
CA TYR A 312 -5.63 -11.08 22.91
C TYR A 312 -5.43 -11.16 24.44
N PRO A 313 -4.20 -11.05 24.99
CA PRO A 313 -3.99 -11.13 26.44
C PRO A 313 -4.71 -10.03 27.23
N LYS A 314 -5.02 -8.90 26.57
CA LYS A 314 -5.62 -7.68 27.16
C LYS A 314 -7.13 -7.62 26.98
N CYS A 315 -7.71 -8.56 26.23
CA CYS A 315 -9.14 -8.62 25.96
C CYS A 315 -9.93 -9.04 27.21
N THR A 316 -11.17 -8.54 27.31
CA THR A 316 -12.19 -9.09 28.20
C THR A 316 -12.53 -10.55 27.82
N PRO A 317 -13.16 -11.35 28.71
CA PRO A 317 -13.53 -12.73 28.38
C PRO A 317 -14.36 -12.87 27.11
N THR A 318 -15.34 -11.99 26.90
CA THR A 318 -16.19 -11.99 25.69
C THR A 318 -15.38 -11.66 24.43
N GLU A 319 -14.50 -10.66 24.52
CA GLU A 319 -13.61 -10.30 23.41
C GLU A 319 -12.63 -11.45 23.10
N LYS A 320 -12.08 -12.14 24.10
CA LYS A 320 -11.19 -13.31 23.88
C LYS A 320 -11.88 -14.38 23.05
N VAL A 321 -13.10 -14.77 23.39
CA VAL A 321 -13.86 -15.79 22.63
C VAL A 321 -14.02 -15.35 21.17
N ARG A 322 -14.48 -14.11 20.93
CA ARG A 322 -14.67 -13.57 19.58
C ARG A 322 -13.36 -13.49 18.80
N THR A 323 -12.29 -12.96 19.41
CA THR A 323 -10.97 -12.82 18.79
C THR A 323 -10.37 -14.17 18.44
N LYS A 324 -10.46 -15.16 19.33
CA LYS A 324 -9.97 -16.52 19.10
C LYS A 324 -10.67 -17.18 17.92
N GLN A 325 -12.00 -17.10 17.87
CA GLN A 325 -12.78 -17.62 16.75
C GLN A 325 -12.38 -16.95 15.42
N ARG A 326 -12.28 -15.61 15.41
CA ARG A 326 -11.89 -14.86 14.20
C ARG A 326 -10.48 -15.18 13.73
N LEU A 327 -9.56 -15.38 14.66
CA LEU A 327 -8.19 -15.78 14.35
C LEU A 327 -8.16 -17.19 13.73
N GLN A 328 -8.95 -18.12 14.26
CA GLN A 328 -9.11 -19.46 13.67
C GLN A 328 -9.69 -19.39 12.25
N ASP A 329 -10.79 -18.66 12.06
CA ASP A 329 -11.43 -18.48 10.74
C ASP A 329 -10.42 -17.88 9.74
N LEU A 330 -9.64 -16.90 10.17
CA LEU A 330 -8.62 -16.26 9.34
C LEU A 330 -7.50 -17.21 8.93
N ILE A 331 -7.01 -18.05 9.85
CA ILE A 331 -5.98 -19.05 9.56
C ILE A 331 -6.49 -20.08 8.54
N LEU A 332 -7.75 -20.52 8.67
CA LEU A 332 -8.39 -21.41 7.70
C LEU A 332 -8.51 -20.74 6.33
N PHE A 333 -9.01 -19.50 6.30
CA PHE A 333 -9.11 -18.72 5.07
C PHE A 333 -7.75 -18.54 4.36
N MET A 334 -6.69 -18.28 5.12
CA MET A 334 -5.33 -18.14 4.58
C MET A 334 -4.79 -19.46 4.03
N LYS A 335 -5.12 -20.59 4.66
CA LYS A 335 -4.71 -21.92 4.21
C LYS A 335 -5.28 -22.23 2.82
N ASP A 336 -6.54 -21.92 2.60
CA ASP A 336 -7.22 -22.18 1.32
C ASP A 336 -6.72 -21.27 0.18
N LYS A 337 -6.18 -20.10 0.54
CA LYS A 337 -5.69 -19.09 -0.41
C LYS A 337 -4.18 -18.91 -0.37
N PHE A 338 -3.45 -19.89 0.16
CA PHE A 338 -2.05 -19.78 0.55
C PHE A 338 -1.12 -19.35 -0.60
N SER A 339 -0.15 -18.48 -0.28
CA SER A 339 0.97 -18.15 -1.17
C SER A 339 2.27 -18.41 -0.43
N SER A 340 3.17 -19.15 -1.08
CA SER A 340 4.47 -19.56 -0.51
C SER A 340 5.32 -18.36 -0.07
N HIS A 341 5.15 -17.22 -0.73
CA HIS A 341 5.80 -15.94 -0.41
C HIS A 341 5.54 -15.47 1.03
N PHE A 342 4.42 -15.88 1.63
CA PHE A 342 4.05 -15.52 3.00
C PHE A 342 4.16 -16.68 3.99
N SER A 343 4.81 -17.78 3.60
CA SER A 343 4.94 -19.00 4.41
C SER A 343 5.42 -18.76 5.85
N LEU A 344 6.47 -17.95 6.04
CA LEU A 344 6.99 -17.63 7.38
C LEU A 344 5.94 -16.92 8.25
N ASN A 345 5.27 -15.90 7.71
CA ASN A 345 4.28 -15.14 8.48
C ASN A 345 3.08 -16.03 8.85
N TYR A 346 2.66 -16.91 7.95
CA TYR A 346 1.61 -17.91 8.22
C TYR A 346 2.02 -18.86 9.37
N LEU A 347 3.26 -19.37 9.35
CA LEU A 347 3.75 -20.27 10.40
C LEU A 347 3.83 -19.58 11.76
N ILE A 348 4.33 -18.33 11.81
CA ILE A 348 4.36 -17.54 13.05
C ILE A 348 2.94 -17.33 13.58
N LEU A 349 2.01 -16.96 12.71
CA LEU A 349 0.61 -16.71 13.08
C LEU A 349 -0.04 -17.98 13.64
N LYS A 350 0.16 -19.13 12.98
CA LYS A 350 -0.37 -20.41 13.41
C LYS A 350 0.21 -20.83 14.77
N ALA A 351 1.52 -20.77 14.93
CA ALA A 351 2.18 -21.09 16.19
C ALA A 351 1.69 -20.19 17.35
N GLY A 352 1.47 -18.90 17.07
CA GLY A 352 0.90 -17.97 18.04
C GLY A 352 -0.56 -18.30 18.41
N TYR A 353 -1.37 -18.78 17.47
CA TYR A 353 -2.72 -19.28 17.76
C TYR A 353 -2.69 -20.55 18.59
N ASP A 354 -1.82 -21.50 18.26
CA ASP A 354 -1.70 -22.76 19.00
C ASP A 354 -1.30 -22.49 20.47
N ALA A 355 -0.39 -21.54 20.71
CA ALA A 355 0.02 -21.12 22.05
C ALA A 355 -1.09 -20.46 22.90
N ILE A 356 -2.19 -19.98 22.29
CA ILE A 356 -3.37 -19.50 23.03
C ILE A 356 -4.16 -20.66 23.66
N ASN A 357 -4.05 -21.87 23.12
CA ASN A 357 -4.76 -23.05 23.63
C ASN A 357 -4.02 -23.74 24.79
N ASP A 358 -2.70 -23.56 24.87
CA ASP A 358 -1.82 -24.26 25.82
C ASP A 358 -1.68 -23.54 27.18
N GLY A 359 -2.30 -22.37 27.35
CA GLY A 359 -2.32 -21.58 28.59
C GLY A 359 -3.72 -21.13 28.96
#